data_AF-A0A821ETC5-F1
#
_entry.id   AF-A0A821ETC5-F1
#
_cell.length_a   1.000
_cell.length_b   1.000
_cell.length_c   1.000
_cell.angle_alpha   90.00
_cell.angle_beta   90.00
_cell.angle_gamma   90.00
#
_symmetry.space_group_name_H-M   'P 1'
#
loop_
_entity.id
_entity.type
_entity.pdbx_description
1 polymer ?
#
loop_
_entity_poly.entity_id
_entity_poly.type
_entity_poly.pdbx_seq_one_letter_code
_entity_poly.pdbx_strand_id
1 'polypeptide(L)'
;TKSPSFFSQVADKVGAVKDKFIGLFPGGAPTVLTPCSDGVNCLMQYSDRAVMHNSTYSHPCRFSELCRDHEPHLTHEPHKVPRCDSDRNCKDLWNPIHRAEYRHTGRPDFLIPCRNQEKCRNRSDDHRIKYSHGELIVKPINSTQERVSPLAQSNRSSRQQTSSDRSERIVCRFGAGCHDSSDRHRKKYSHP
;
A
#
# COMPACT_ATOMS: atom_id res chain seq x y z
N THR A 1 50.83 -9.59 -41.69
CA THR A 1 51.60 -10.73 -41.14
C THR A 1 50.86 -11.26 -39.92
N LYS A 2 50.23 -12.42 -40.09
CA LYS A 2 49.56 -13.17 -39.03
C LYS A 2 50.62 -13.97 -38.28
N SER A 3 50.66 -13.86 -36.96
CA SER A 3 51.40 -14.78 -36.10
C SER A 3 50.58 -15.08 -34.84
N PRO A 4 50.63 -16.32 -34.31
CA PRO A 4 49.53 -16.93 -33.57
C PRO A 4 49.80 -17.11 -32.06
N SER A 5 48.70 -17.30 -31.33
CA SER A 5 48.50 -18.26 -30.23
C SER A 5 49.66 -18.58 -29.29
N PHE A 6 49.53 -18.14 -28.03
CA PHE A 6 50.15 -18.81 -26.88
C PHE A 6 49.05 -19.36 -25.95
N PHE A 7 48.73 -20.63 -26.16
CA PHE A 7 48.05 -21.49 -25.20
C PHE A 7 49.04 -21.83 -24.08
N SER A 8 48.65 -21.63 -22.82
CA SER A 8 49.03 -22.47 -21.68
C SER A 8 48.08 -22.12 -20.52
N GLN A 9 46.99 -22.88 -20.34
CA GLN A 9 46.93 -24.00 -19.40
C GLN A 9 47.54 -23.68 -18.03
N VAL A 10 46.67 -23.32 -17.09
CA VAL A 10 46.80 -23.69 -15.68
C VAL A 10 45.42 -24.11 -15.20
N ALA A 11 45.20 -25.42 -15.20
CA ALA A 11 44.21 -26.07 -14.36
C ALA A 11 44.93 -26.45 -13.07
N ASP A 12 44.39 -26.05 -11.92
CA ASP A 12 44.28 -26.95 -10.76
C ASP A 12 43.57 -26.29 -9.57
N LYS A 13 42.51 -26.97 -9.14
CA LYS A 13 42.12 -27.24 -7.75
C LYS A 13 41.88 -26.04 -6.81
N VAL A 14 40.60 -25.70 -6.66
CA VAL A 14 40.05 -25.38 -5.33
C VAL A 14 38.77 -26.17 -5.09
N GLY A 15 38.92 -27.11 -4.16
CA GLY A 15 37.91 -27.82 -3.35
C GLY A 15 36.44 -27.68 -3.70
N ALA A 16 35.88 -28.77 -4.20
CA ALA A 16 34.50 -29.15 -3.92
C ALA A 16 34.32 -29.27 -2.39
N VAL A 17 33.69 -28.28 -1.77
CA VAL A 17 33.19 -28.41 -0.40
C VAL A 17 31.88 -29.18 -0.50
N LYS A 18 31.99 -30.47 -0.14
CA LYS A 18 30.89 -31.41 -0.05
C LYS A 18 29.75 -30.84 0.78
N ASP A 19 28.56 -31.03 0.24
CA ASP A 19 27.28 -31.08 0.93
C ASP A 19 27.43 -31.70 2.33
N LYS A 20 27.21 -30.86 3.35
CA LYS A 20 26.91 -31.31 4.69
C LYS A 20 26.10 -30.25 5.42
N PHE A 21 24.86 -30.05 4.97
CA PHE A 21 23.80 -29.57 5.85
C PHE A 21 22.74 -30.66 5.98
N ILE A 22 23.09 -31.67 6.76
CA ILE A 22 22.12 -32.55 7.40
C ILE A 22 21.52 -31.71 8.52
N GLY A 23 20.37 -31.11 8.22
CA GLY A 23 19.48 -30.47 9.18
C GLY A 23 18.08 -31.00 8.98
N LEU A 24 17.90 -32.32 9.15
CA LEU A 24 16.60 -32.91 9.45
C LEU A 24 16.10 -32.31 10.77
N PHE A 25 15.33 -31.23 10.69
CA PHE A 25 14.39 -30.87 11.75
C PHE A 25 12.99 -31.30 11.28
N PRO A 26 12.46 -32.42 11.80
CA PRO A 26 11.07 -32.77 11.58
C PRO A 26 10.22 -31.85 12.47
N GLY A 27 9.36 -31.02 11.86
CA GLY A 27 8.34 -30.28 12.60
C GLY A 27 8.72 -28.87 13.07
N GLY A 28 9.39 -28.08 12.24
CA GLY A 28 9.43 -26.63 12.45
C GLY A 28 8.01 -26.06 12.35
N ALA A 29 7.41 -25.70 13.48
CA ALA A 29 6.16 -24.95 13.52
C ALA A 29 6.29 -23.74 12.58
N PRO A 30 5.23 -23.36 11.83
CA PRO A 30 5.25 -22.15 11.04
C PRO A 30 5.69 -21.01 11.96
N THR A 31 6.83 -20.39 11.67
CA THR A 31 7.31 -19.24 12.43
C THR A 31 6.29 -18.14 12.20
N VAL A 32 5.38 -17.96 13.15
CA VAL A 32 4.39 -16.89 13.11
C VAL A 32 5.15 -15.59 13.30
N LEU A 33 5.53 -14.97 12.19
CA LEU A 33 6.22 -13.69 12.18
C LEU A 33 5.27 -12.61 12.72
N THR A 34 5.79 -11.75 13.58
CA THR A 34 5.00 -10.66 14.17
C THR A 34 4.53 -9.72 13.07
N PRO A 35 3.24 -9.34 13.01
CA PRO A 35 2.77 -8.36 12.03
C PRO A 35 3.53 -7.03 12.15
N CYS A 36 4.02 -6.51 11.03
CA CYS A 36 4.66 -5.21 10.98
C CYS A 36 3.65 -4.12 11.35
N SER A 37 4.03 -3.21 12.24
CA SER A 37 3.20 -2.08 12.67
C SER A 37 2.78 -1.17 11.51
N ASP A 38 3.63 -1.02 10.50
CA ASP A 38 3.38 -0.17 9.34
C ASP A 38 2.51 -0.87 8.27
N GLY A 39 2.31 -2.19 8.40
CA GLY A 39 1.48 -3.00 7.51
C GLY A 39 1.80 -2.79 6.03
N VAL A 40 0.77 -2.43 5.24
CA VAL A 40 0.90 -2.18 3.79
C VAL A 40 1.74 -0.93 3.46
N ASN A 41 1.94 -0.04 4.43
CA ASN A 41 2.67 1.21 4.28
C ASN A 41 4.16 1.08 4.65
N CYS A 42 4.63 -0.12 5.02
CA CYS A 42 6.01 -0.33 5.47
C CYS A 42 7.03 -0.03 4.36
N LEU A 43 7.90 0.95 4.61
CA LEU A 43 9.04 1.28 3.77
C LEU A 43 10.18 0.26 3.85
N MET A 44 10.32 -0.41 5.00
CA MET A 44 11.43 -1.33 5.27
C MET A 44 11.33 -2.62 4.46
N GLN A 45 10.11 -3.06 4.14
CA GLN A 45 9.82 -4.27 3.35
C GLN A 45 10.51 -4.28 1.98
N TYR A 46 10.72 -3.11 1.37
CA TYR A 46 11.34 -2.96 0.03
C TYR A 46 12.66 -2.19 0.06
N SER A 47 13.23 -2.03 1.26
CA SER A 47 14.50 -1.34 1.45
C SER A 47 15.69 -2.27 1.24
N ASP A 48 16.89 -1.71 1.28
CA ASP A 48 18.15 -2.49 1.26
C ASP A 48 18.27 -3.43 2.48
N ARG A 49 17.44 -3.24 3.52
CA ARG A 49 17.36 -4.09 4.72
C ARG A 49 16.11 -4.99 4.74
N ALA A 50 15.43 -5.15 3.61
CA ALA A 50 14.22 -5.97 3.47
C ALA A 50 14.42 -7.39 4.00
N VAL A 51 15.55 -8.02 3.71
CA VAL A 51 15.83 -9.41 4.13
C VAL A 51 15.77 -9.56 5.65
N MET A 52 16.43 -8.66 6.39
CA MET A 52 16.41 -8.68 7.85
C MET A 52 15.00 -8.37 8.37
N HIS A 53 14.37 -7.31 7.85
CA HIS A 53 13.02 -6.90 8.29
C HIS A 53 11.97 -7.99 8.06
N ASN A 54 11.96 -8.59 6.88
CA ASN A 54 11.01 -9.63 6.48
C ASN A 54 11.28 -10.97 7.17
N SER A 55 12.48 -11.18 7.71
CA SER A 55 12.77 -12.36 8.55
C SER A 55 12.18 -12.25 9.96
N THR A 56 11.80 -11.04 10.39
CA THR A 56 11.24 -10.77 11.73
C THR A 56 9.75 -10.44 11.66
N TYR A 57 9.34 -9.69 10.63
CA TYR A 57 8.00 -9.14 10.52
C TYR A 57 7.22 -9.65 9.31
N SER A 58 5.94 -9.96 9.51
CA SER A 58 5.01 -10.27 8.44
C SER A 58 4.31 -9.01 7.92
N HIS A 59 3.93 -9.03 6.64
CA HIS A 59 3.23 -7.94 5.97
C HIS A 59 2.04 -8.48 5.19
N PRO A 60 0.98 -7.69 4.99
CA PRO A 60 -0.08 -8.11 4.11
C PRO A 60 0.39 -8.27 2.66
N CYS A 61 0.00 -9.37 2.03
CA CYS A 61 0.21 -9.58 0.61
C CYS A 61 -0.53 -8.50 -0.19
N ARG A 62 0.17 -7.90 -1.17
CA ARG A 62 -0.41 -6.85 -2.02
C ARG A 62 -1.44 -7.36 -3.00
N PHE A 63 -1.43 -8.64 -3.32
CA PHE A 63 -2.40 -9.28 -4.20
C PHE A 63 -3.49 -10.02 -3.42
N SER A 64 -3.40 -10.09 -2.09
CA SER A 64 -4.33 -10.83 -1.23
C SER A 64 -4.66 -12.21 -1.80
N GLU A 65 -5.94 -12.48 -2.11
CA GLU A 65 -6.43 -13.75 -2.65
C GLU A 65 -6.03 -14.02 -4.12
N LEU A 66 -5.56 -13.01 -4.85
CA LEU A 66 -5.10 -13.14 -6.24
C LEU A 66 -3.61 -13.49 -6.34
N CYS A 67 -2.91 -13.57 -5.21
CA CYS A 67 -1.49 -13.87 -5.20
C CYS A 67 -1.24 -15.33 -5.61
N ARG A 68 -0.25 -15.54 -6.47
CA ARG A 68 0.21 -16.88 -6.86
C ARG A 68 1.43 -17.32 -6.04
N ASP A 69 2.20 -16.35 -5.56
CA ASP A 69 3.46 -16.56 -4.87
C ASP A 69 3.26 -16.45 -3.35
N HIS A 70 3.63 -17.51 -2.63
CA HIS A 70 3.44 -17.60 -1.19
C HIS A 70 4.77 -17.42 -0.48
N GLU A 71 5.16 -16.16 -0.28
CA GLU A 71 6.34 -15.84 0.54
C GLU A 71 5.98 -15.94 2.03
N PRO A 72 6.86 -16.51 2.87
CA PRO A 72 6.55 -16.80 4.29
C PRO A 72 6.31 -15.54 5.14
N HIS A 73 6.79 -14.38 4.69
CA HIS A 73 6.62 -13.10 5.37
C HIS A 73 5.40 -12.32 4.88
N LEU A 74 4.61 -12.89 3.96
CA LEU A 74 3.38 -12.29 3.45
C LEU A 74 2.15 -12.99 4.03
N THR A 75 1.17 -12.22 4.49
CA THR A 75 -0.13 -12.72 4.92
C THR A 75 -1.16 -12.56 3.81
N HIS A 76 -1.83 -13.65 3.43
CA HIS A 76 -2.81 -13.66 2.34
C HIS A 76 -4.25 -13.58 2.86
N GLU A 77 -4.50 -12.61 3.74
CA GLU A 77 -5.85 -12.33 4.21
C GLU A 77 -6.73 -11.83 3.05
N PRO A 78 -7.92 -12.43 2.85
CA PRO A 78 -8.85 -11.98 1.82
C PRO A 78 -9.22 -10.51 2.00
N HIS A 79 -9.01 -9.73 0.94
CA HIS A 79 -9.35 -8.31 0.92
C HIS A 79 -10.69 -8.13 0.21
N LYS A 80 -11.76 -8.13 1.01
CA LYS A 80 -13.16 -8.14 0.54
C LYS A 80 -13.63 -6.75 0.13
N VAL A 81 -13.15 -6.29 -1.01
CA VAL A 81 -13.56 -5.02 -1.61
C VAL A 81 -14.21 -5.24 -2.98
N PRO A 82 -15.16 -4.38 -3.39
CA PRO A 82 -15.83 -4.51 -4.69
C PRO A 82 -14.83 -4.38 -5.85
N ARG A 83 -15.18 -4.94 -7.00
CA ARG A 83 -14.43 -4.72 -8.24
C ARG A 83 -14.76 -3.32 -8.77
N CYS A 84 -13.75 -2.60 -9.25
CA CYS A 84 -13.97 -1.30 -9.89
C CYS A 84 -14.76 -1.46 -11.19
N ASP A 85 -15.79 -0.64 -11.41
CA ASP A 85 -16.62 -0.64 -12.63
C ASP A 85 -15.80 -0.39 -13.90
N SER A 86 -14.78 0.46 -13.80
CA SER A 86 -13.89 0.78 -14.93
C SER A 86 -12.74 -0.22 -15.11
N ASP A 87 -12.50 -1.10 -14.15
CA ASP A 87 -11.48 -2.16 -14.13
C ASP A 87 -10.17 -1.79 -14.84
N ARG A 88 -9.94 -2.26 -16.08
CA ARG A 88 -8.71 -2.00 -16.85
C ARG A 88 -8.55 -0.55 -17.34
N ASN A 89 -9.66 0.15 -17.54
CA ASN A 89 -9.72 1.53 -18.04
C ASN A 89 -9.86 2.57 -16.91
N CYS A 90 -9.70 2.16 -15.66
CA CYS A 90 -9.80 3.05 -14.52
C CYS A 90 -8.73 4.15 -14.57
N LYS A 91 -9.15 5.39 -14.33
CA LYS A 91 -8.26 6.57 -14.33
C LYS A 91 -7.62 6.82 -12.96
N ASP A 92 -8.12 6.16 -11.92
CA ASP A 92 -7.70 6.34 -10.53
C ASP A 92 -6.75 5.22 -10.05
N LEU A 93 -6.13 4.49 -10.97
CA LEU A 93 -5.17 3.41 -10.67
C LEU A 93 -3.95 3.87 -9.85
N TRP A 94 -3.64 5.17 -9.90
CA TRP A 94 -2.57 5.80 -9.15
C TRP A 94 -2.99 6.28 -7.76
N ASN A 95 -4.30 6.32 -7.46
CA ASN A 95 -4.78 6.73 -6.16
C ASN A 95 -4.71 5.51 -5.22
N PRO A 96 -3.86 5.54 -4.17
CA PRO A 96 -3.66 4.39 -3.31
C PRO A 96 -4.89 4.09 -2.44
N ILE A 97 -5.74 5.09 -2.14
CA ILE A 97 -7.00 4.90 -1.41
C ILE A 97 -8.01 4.17 -2.31
N HIS A 98 -8.17 4.63 -3.56
CA HIS A 98 -9.02 3.95 -4.54
C HIS A 98 -8.61 2.48 -4.72
N ARG A 99 -7.30 2.20 -4.80
CA ARG A 99 -6.77 0.84 -4.90
C ARG A 99 -7.06 -0.02 -3.67
N ALA A 100 -7.10 0.60 -2.49
CA ALA A 100 -7.49 -0.08 -1.25
C ALA A 100 -9.02 -0.30 -1.13
N GLU A 101 -9.84 0.49 -1.82
CA GLU A 101 -11.31 0.38 -1.77
C GLU A 101 -11.90 -0.43 -2.95
N TYR A 102 -11.15 -0.57 -4.04
CA TYR A 102 -11.62 -1.23 -5.25
C TYR A 102 -10.56 -2.13 -5.87
N ARG A 103 -11.01 -3.32 -6.26
CA ARG A 103 -10.17 -4.31 -6.94
C ARG A 103 -10.14 -4.14 -8.44
N HIS A 104 -8.96 -4.41 -9.01
CA HIS A 104 -8.69 -4.37 -10.44
C HIS A 104 -8.05 -5.67 -10.91
N THR A 105 -8.46 -6.15 -12.08
CA THR A 105 -7.95 -7.40 -12.66
C THR A 105 -6.46 -7.30 -12.98
N GLY A 106 -5.67 -8.22 -12.44
CA GLY A 106 -4.24 -8.32 -12.73
C GLY A 106 -3.40 -7.20 -12.11
N ARG A 107 -3.93 -6.48 -11.12
CA ARG A 107 -3.20 -5.43 -10.40
C ARG A 107 -3.25 -5.71 -8.88
N PRO A 108 -2.23 -5.30 -8.12
CA PRO A 108 -2.27 -5.44 -6.67
C PRO A 108 -3.32 -4.52 -6.05
N ASP A 109 -3.83 -4.88 -4.89
CA ASP A 109 -4.77 -4.07 -4.11
C ASP A 109 -4.04 -2.89 -3.45
N PHE A 110 -2.79 -3.08 -3.03
CA PHE A 110 -2.01 -2.04 -2.37
C PHE A 110 -0.79 -1.62 -3.21
N LEU A 111 -0.54 -0.32 -3.30
CA LEU A 111 0.68 0.22 -3.92
C LEU A 111 1.90 -0.02 -3.03
N ILE A 112 3.09 0.05 -3.63
CA ILE A 112 4.36 -0.04 -2.90
C ILE A 112 4.71 1.35 -2.35
N PRO A 113 5.01 1.51 -1.05
CA PRO A 113 5.49 2.78 -0.52
C PRO A 113 6.76 3.24 -1.25
N CYS A 114 6.71 4.40 -1.89
CA CYS A 114 7.87 4.95 -2.58
C CYS A 114 8.96 5.30 -1.57
N ARG A 115 10.20 4.83 -1.76
CA ARG A 115 11.33 5.18 -0.88
C ARG A 115 11.54 6.69 -0.71
N ASN A 116 11.23 7.47 -1.75
CA ASN A 116 11.38 8.93 -1.72
C ASN A 116 10.14 9.68 -1.23
N GLN A 117 9.00 9.00 -1.03
CA GLN A 117 7.74 9.56 -0.51
C GLN A 117 7.41 10.94 -1.13
N GLU A 118 7.05 11.93 -0.33
CA GLU A 118 6.77 13.32 -0.74
C GLU A 118 7.90 14.00 -1.54
N LYS A 119 9.14 13.52 -1.41
CA LYS A 119 10.32 14.03 -2.13
C LYS A 119 10.51 13.39 -3.50
N CYS A 120 9.69 12.41 -3.87
CA CYS A 120 9.75 11.77 -5.17
C CYS A 120 9.42 12.77 -6.29
N ARG A 121 10.33 12.90 -7.25
CA ARG A 121 10.15 13.75 -8.43
C ARG A 121 9.62 13.01 -9.65
N ASN A 122 9.50 11.68 -9.57
CA ASN A 122 9.00 10.89 -10.68
C ASN A 122 7.48 11.05 -10.77
N ARG A 123 7.03 11.69 -11.86
CA ARG A 123 5.61 11.94 -12.14
C ARG A 123 5.04 11.03 -13.23
N SER A 124 5.81 10.05 -13.72
CA SER A 124 5.33 9.15 -14.77
C SER A 124 4.16 8.30 -14.27
N ASP A 125 3.21 8.01 -15.16
CA ASP A 125 2.07 7.17 -14.81
C ASP A 125 2.51 5.77 -14.41
N ASP A 126 3.52 5.20 -15.08
CA ASP A 126 4.09 3.88 -14.73
C ASP A 126 4.60 3.83 -13.28
N HIS A 127 5.20 4.91 -12.79
CA HIS A 127 5.61 5.02 -11.39
C HIS A 127 4.39 5.13 -10.47
N ARG A 128 3.46 6.02 -10.80
CA ARG A 128 2.30 6.33 -9.95
C ARG A 128 1.31 5.17 -9.81
N ILE A 129 1.21 4.28 -10.80
CA ILE A 129 0.36 3.08 -10.69
C ILE A 129 0.97 1.94 -9.86
N LYS A 130 2.27 2.05 -9.52
CA LYS A 130 3.04 1.09 -8.73
C LYS A 130 3.33 1.58 -7.31
N TYR A 131 3.56 2.89 -7.14
CA TYR A 131 4.07 3.45 -5.90
C TYR A 131 3.17 4.52 -5.26
N SER A 132 3.00 4.47 -3.93
CA SER A 132 2.37 5.52 -3.11
C SER A 132 3.40 6.49 -2.53
N HIS A 133 3.00 7.71 -2.17
CA HIS A 133 3.89 8.80 -1.73
C HIS A 133 3.47 9.38 -0.37
N GLY A 134 3.09 8.51 0.56
CA GLY A 134 2.86 8.87 1.97
C GLY A 134 1.39 8.97 2.34
N GLU A 135 0.48 8.64 1.42
CA GLU A 135 -0.92 8.44 1.74
C GLU A 135 -1.04 7.27 2.72
N LEU A 136 -1.60 7.52 3.90
CA LEU A 136 -1.83 6.48 4.90
C LEU A 136 -3.00 5.62 4.46
N ILE A 137 -2.69 4.43 3.97
CA ILE A 137 -3.71 3.43 3.64
C ILE A 137 -4.06 2.68 4.91
N VAL A 138 -5.26 2.97 5.42
CA VAL A 138 -5.87 2.22 6.51
C VAL A 138 -6.65 1.09 5.85
N LYS A 139 -6.23 -0.16 6.06
CA LYS A 139 -7.11 -1.29 5.75
C LYS A 139 -8.39 -1.10 6.57
N PRO A 140 -9.59 -1.13 5.98
CA PRO A 140 -10.81 -1.13 6.77
C PRO A 140 -10.83 -2.40 7.62
N ILE A 141 -10.44 -2.27 8.90
CA ILE A 141 -10.58 -3.32 9.89
C ILE A 141 -12.07 -3.48 10.07
N ASN A 142 -12.65 -4.60 9.64
CA ASN A 142 -14.07 -4.93 9.73
C ASN A 142 -14.75 -4.28 10.94
N SER A 143 -15.37 -3.13 10.72
CA SER A 143 -16.20 -2.42 11.69
C SER A 143 -17.47 -2.10 10.93
N THR A 144 -18.40 -3.05 10.98
CA THR A 144 -19.84 -2.90 10.73
C THR A 144 -20.26 -1.96 9.59
N GLN A 145 -20.73 -2.58 8.51
CA GLN A 145 -21.68 -1.98 7.60
C GLN A 145 -22.86 -1.36 8.38
N GLU A 146 -22.87 -0.05 8.59
CA GLU A 146 -24.10 0.72 8.44
C GLU A 146 -24.06 1.38 7.07
N ARG A 147 -24.56 0.64 6.08
CA ARG A 147 -24.96 1.21 4.79
C ARG A 147 -26.16 2.11 5.05
N VAL A 148 -25.93 3.42 5.20
CA VAL A 148 -26.99 4.38 4.87
C VAL A 148 -26.91 4.62 3.37
N SER A 149 -27.64 3.79 2.60
CA SER A 149 -27.91 4.04 1.19
C SER A 149 -28.86 5.23 1.07
N PRO A 150 -28.56 6.27 0.26
CA PRO A 150 -29.55 7.27 -0.09
C PRO A 150 -30.49 6.69 -1.14
N LEU A 151 -31.73 6.38 -0.73
CA LEU A 151 -32.83 6.14 -1.65
C LEU A 151 -33.10 7.41 -2.46
N ALA A 152 -33.05 7.25 -3.77
CA ALA A 152 -33.58 8.20 -4.73
C ALA A 152 -35.04 8.52 -4.38
N GLN A 153 -35.33 9.78 -4.11
CA GLN A 153 -36.67 10.34 -4.24
C GLN A 153 -36.58 11.58 -5.11
N SER A 154 -36.93 11.38 -6.38
CA SER A 154 -37.45 12.40 -7.25
C SER A 154 -38.71 13.00 -6.62
N ASN A 155 -38.76 14.32 -6.39
CA ASN A 155 -39.95 15.11 -6.66
C ASN A 155 -39.69 16.62 -6.73
N ARG A 156 -40.51 17.23 -7.59
CA ARG A 156 -40.49 18.59 -8.15
C ARG A 156 -40.70 19.73 -7.15
N SER A 157 -40.04 20.84 -7.47
CA SER A 157 -40.50 22.25 -7.44
C SER A 157 -41.24 22.79 -6.22
N SER A 158 -40.58 23.69 -5.46
CA SER A 158 -40.89 25.14 -5.45
C SER A 158 -40.16 25.86 -4.31
N ARG A 159 -39.45 26.94 -4.67
CA ARG A 159 -39.48 28.25 -4.00
C ARG A 159 -39.28 28.28 -2.48
N GLN A 160 -38.06 28.64 -2.04
CA GLN A 160 -37.79 29.81 -1.17
C GLN A 160 -36.28 29.91 -0.87
N GLN A 161 -35.72 31.09 -1.11
CA GLN A 161 -34.45 31.53 -0.56
C GLN A 161 -34.65 31.83 0.93
N THR A 162 -33.73 31.39 1.81
CA THR A 162 -33.11 32.21 2.88
C THR A 162 -32.10 31.41 3.73
N SER A 163 -30.90 31.98 3.86
CA SER A 163 -30.00 31.99 5.02
C SER A 163 -29.91 30.81 6.01
N SER A 164 -28.68 30.25 6.10
CA SER A 164 -27.90 29.89 7.32
C SER A 164 -27.28 28.49 7.25
N ASP A 165 -26.42 28.29 6.25
CA ASP A 165 -25.51 27.16 6.14
C ASP A 165 -24.39 27.26 7.19
N ARG A 166 -24.62 26.67 8.36
CA ARG A 166 -23.72 26.80 9.52
C ARG A 166 -23.41 25.49 10.25
N SER A 167 -23.57 24.32 9.65
CA SER A 167 -23.63 23.09 10.46
C SER A 167 -22.87 21.85 9.99
N GLU A 168 -21.69 21.97 9.37
CA GLU A 168 -20.77 20.81 9.21
C GLU A 168 -19.26 21.15 9.33
N ARG A 169 -18.88 22.24 10.01
CA ARG A 169 -17.44 22.53 10.22
C ARG A 169 -16.88 21.69 11.37
N ILE A 170 -15.85 20.91 11.07
CA ILE A 170 -15.13 20.05 12.02
C ILE A 170 -14.58 20.92 13.16
N VAL A 171 -14.75 20.50 14.41
CA VAL A 171 -14.23 21.26 15.56
C VAL A 171 -12.71 21.29 15.51
N CYS A 172 -12.14 22.48 15.58
CA CYS A 172 -10.70 22.69 15.65
C CYS A 172 -10.16 22.15 16.98
N ARG A 173 -9.12 21.31 16.93
CA ARG A 173 -8.49 20.74 18.12
C ARG A 173 -7.93 21.79 19.09
N PHE A 174 -7.64 22.99 18.61
CA PHE A 174 -7.09 24.10 19.41
C PHE A 174 -8.17 25.06 19.93
N GLY A 175 -9.45 24.87 19.57
CA GLY A 175 -10.57 25.73 20.00
C GLY A 175 -10.30 27.22 19.79
N ALA A 176 -10.79 28.06 20.70
CA ALA A 176 -10.52 29.51 20.69
C ALA A 176 -9.03 29.89 20.74
N GLY A 177 -8.12 28.98 21.14
CA GLY A 177 -6.68 29.19 21.19
C GLY A 177 -5.92 28.90 19.89
N CYS A 178 -6.62 28.66 18.78
CA CYS A 178 -5.98 28.37 17.49
C CYS A 178 -5.27 29.61 16.92
N HIS A 179 -3.98 29.48 16.62
CA HIS A 179 -3.19 30.54 15.96
C HIS A 179 -3.15 30.43 14.42
N ASP A 180 -3.81 29.43 13.83
CA ASP A 180 -3.87 29.27 12.37
C ASP A 180 -4.94 30.20 11.78
N SER A 181 -4.47 31.28 11.14
CA SER A 181 -5.31 32.29 10.50
C SER A 181 -5.56 32.03 9.01
N SER A 182 -5.12 30.88 8.47
CA SER A 182 -5.24 30.60 7.04
C SER A 182 -6.71 30.46 6.61
N ASP A 183 -7.04 31.02 5.44
CA ASP A 183 -8.41 30.99 4.90
C ASP A 183 -8.91 29.55 4.66
N ARG A 184 -7.99 28.65 4.28
CA ARG A 184 -8.26 27.22 4.14
C ARG A 184 -8.67 26.58 5.47
N HIS A 185 -8.00 26.94 6.57
CA HIS A 185 -8.32 26.44 7.90
C HIS A 185 -9.68 26.94 8.38
N ARG A 186 -9.94 28.25 8.27
CA ARG A 186 -11.19 28.89 8.73
C ARG A 186 -12.44 28.43 7.97
N LYS A 187 -12.29 28.00 6.72
CA LYS A 187 -13.37 27.40 5.92
C LYS A 187 -13.76 26.00 6.40
N LYS A 188 -12.78 25.21 6.83
CA LYS A 188 -12.98 23.79 7.20
C LYS A 188 -13.30 23.58 8.68
N TYR A 189 -12.74 24.41 9.57
CA TYR A 189 -12.82 24.19 11.01
C TYR A 189 -13.65 25.25 11.75
N SER A 190 -14.39 24.80 12.76
CA SER A 190 -15.09 25.64 13.74
C SER A 190 -14.24 25.82 15.00
N HIS A 191 -14.31 27.00 15.61
CA HIS A 191 -13.64 27.30 16.87
C HIS A 191 -14.73 27.63 17.90
N PRO A 192 -15.23 26.64 18.64
CA PRO A 192 -16.15 26.88 19.76
C PRO A 192 -15.43 27.59 20.92
#